data_AF-A0A9Q4EYF9-F1
#
_entry.id   AF-A0A9Q4EYF9-F1
#
_cell.length_a   1.000
_cell.length_b   1.000
_cell.length_c   1.000
_cell.angle_alpha   90.00
_cell.angle_beta   90.00
_cell.angle_gamma   90.00
#
_symmetry.space_group_name_H-M   'P 1'
#
loop_
_entity.id
_entity.type
_entity.pdbx_description
1 polymer ?
#
loop_
_entity_poly.entity_id
_entity_poly.type
_entity_poly.pdbx_seq_one_letter_code
_entity_poly.pdbx_strand_id
1 'polypeptide(L)'
;MDEKKVKEAIEFLQRKIRTLDAQKEYDEYCNPVHNETLDLAIGLYETAIKALEKQLPKKVENWNGQASCPRCKRLFGNMADIEMFCYWDSDCCNHCGQRLDWSE
;
A
#
# COMPACT_ATOMS: atom_id res chain seq x y z
N MET A 1 3.88 -12.62 5.31
CA MET A 1 2.88 -12.08 6.28
C MET A 1 1.52 -12.62 5.89
N ASP A 2 0.70 -13.03 6.85
CA ASP A 2 -0.65 -13.56 6.60
C ASP A 2 -1.55 -12.42 6.06
N GLU A 3 -2.05 -12.56 4.84
CA GLU A 3 -2.89 -11.55 4.18
C GLU A 3 -4.14 -11.20 4.99
N LYS A 4 -4.74 -12.19 5.66
CA LYS A 4 -5.92 -11.96 6.50
C LYS A 4 -5.57 -11.02 7.64
N LYS A 5 -4.46 -11.28 8.33
CA LYS A 5 -3.97 -10.42 9.42
C LYS A 5 -3.58 -9.02 8.93
N VAL A 6 -3.02 -8.90 7.72
CA VAL A 6 -2.71 -7.59 7.12
C VAL A 6 -3.99 -6.80 6.87
N LYS A 7 -5.03 -7.43 6.31
CA LYS A 7 -6.34 -6.79 6.08
C LYS A 7 -6.99 -6.38 7.41
N GLU A 8 -6.99 -7.25 8.41
CA GLU A 8 -7.50 -6.94 9.75
C GLU A 8 -6.75 -5.76 10.40
N ALA A 9 -5.43 -5.69 10.25
CA ALA A 9 -4.62 -4.57 10.75
C ALA A 9 -4.95 -3.26 10.03
N ILE A 10 -5.11 -3.28 8.70
CA ILE A 10 -5.54 -2.10 7.93
C ILE A 10 -6.92 -1.63 8.40
N GLU A 11 -7.89 -2.54 8.53
CA GLU A 11 -9.24 -2.20 9.01
C GLU A 11 -9.22 -1.60 10.42
N PHE A 12 -8.40 -2.15 11.32
CA PHE A 12 -8.23 -1.63 12.67
C PHE A 12 -7.69 -0.19 12.65
N LEU A 13 -6.63 0.07 11.87
CA LEU A 13 -6.04 1.41 11.76
C LEU A 13 -7.03 2.40 11.12
N GLN A 14 -7.78 1.99 10.09
CA GLN A 14 -8.83 2.81 9.49
C GLN A 14 -9.96 3.16 10.48
N ARG A 15 -10.31 2.25 11.39
CA ARG A 15 -11.26 2.56 12.47
C ARG A 15 -10.67 3.57 13.46
N LYS A 16 -9.39 3.43 13.82
CA LYS A 16 -8.70 4.39 14.70
C LYS A 16 -8.65 5.78 14.10
N ILE A 17 -8.33 5.91 12.81
CA ILE A 17 -8.38 7.19 12.08
C ILE A 17 -9.77 7.80 12.19
N ARG A 18 -10.84 7.04 11.87
CA ARG A 18 -12.22 7.54 11.98
C ARG A 18 -12.59 8.00 13.39
N THR A 19 -12.13 7.29 14.42
CA THR A 19 -12.36 7.70 15.81
C THR A 19 -11.62 8.99 16.17
N LEU A 20 -10.37 9.14 15.75
CA LEU A 20 -9.59 10.35 16.02
C LEU A 20 -10.11 11.56 15.24
N ASP A 21 -10.53 11.35 14.00
CA ASP A 21 -11.10 12.40 13.17
C ASP A 21 -12.43 12.92 13.74
N ALA A 22 -13.26 12.02 14.30
CA ALA A 22 -14.48 12.39 15.01
C ALA A 22 -14.26 13.11 16.36
N GLN A 23 -13.03 13.11 16.89
CA GLN A 23 -12.67 13.90 18.07
C GLN A 23 -12.28 15.32 17.74
N LYS A 24 -12.09 15.65 16.44
CA LYS A 24 -11.78 17.02 16.04
C LYS A 24 -12.97 17.92 16.33
N GLU A 25 -12.67 19.03 16.98
CA GLU A 25 -13.62 20.13 17.12
C GLU A 25 -13.70 20.90 15.79
N TYR A 26 -14.80 21.61 15.59
CA TYR A 26 -15.04 22.41 14.40
C TYR A 26 -15.26 23.88 14.81
N ASP A 27 -14.68 24.79 14.03
CA ASP A 27 -14.88 26.23 14.22
C ASP A 27 -16.29 26.67 13.78
N GLU A 28 -16.59 27.97 13.92
CA GLU A 28 -17.90 28.55 13.54
C GLU A 28 -18.24 28.41 12.04
N TYR A 29 -17.23 28.11 11.21
CA TYR A 29 -17.35 27.88 9.77
C TYR A 29 -17.35 26.39 9.41
N CYS A 30 -17.47 25.50 10.40
CA CYS A 30 -17.40 24.05 10.25
C CYS A 30 -16.06 23.54 9.69
N ASN A 31 -14.95 24.27 9.89
CA ASN A 31 -13.62 23.74 9.59
C ASN A 31 -13.07 22.99 10.80
N PRO A 32 -12.35 21.88 10.60
CA PRO A 32 -11.67 21.21 11.70
C PRO A 32 -10.69 22.17 12.37
N VAL A 33 -10.85 22.37 13.67
CA VAL A 33 -9.88 23.09 14.49
C VAL A 33 -8.58 22.29 14.47
N HIS A 34 -7.49 22.96 14.11
CA HIS A 34 -6.20 22.30 14.01
C HIS A 34 -5.81 21.71 15.38
N ASN A 35 -5.51 20.42 15.39
CA ASN A 35 -5.03 19.71 16.56
C ASN A 35 -3.82 18.88 16.14
N GLU A 36 -2.64 19.44 16.35
CA GLU A 36 -1.36 18.86 15.94
C GLU A 36 -1.18 17.42 16.45
N THR A 37 -1.66 17.11 17.65
CA THR A 37 -1.56 15.75 18.22
C THR A 37 -2.45 14.75 17.48
N LEU A 38 -3.71 15.12 17.20
CA LEU A 38 -4.64 14.28 16.44
C LEU A 38 -4.17 14.11 14.99
N ASP A 39 -3.73 15.21 14.36
CA ASP A 39 -3.25 15.22 12.98
C ASP A 39 -1.97 14.36 12.81
N LEU A 40 -1.03 14.47 13.76
CA LEU A 40 0.17 13.62 13.79
C LEU A 40 -0.21 12.14 13.94
N ALA A 41 -1.10 11.79 14.87
CA ALA A 41 -1.53 10.41 15.09
C ALA A 41 -2.23 9.82 13.86
N ILE A 42 -3.12 10.58 13.21
CA ILE A 42 -3.77 10.18 11.97
C ILE A 42 -2.73 9.95 10.86
N GLY A 43 -1.80 10.89 10.67
CA GLY A 43 -0.74 10.77 9.65
C GLY A 43 0.18 9.55 9.87
N LEU A 44 0.47 9.19 11.12
CA LEU A 44 1.22 7.98 11.45
C LEU A 44 0.42 6.71 11.08
N TYR A 45 -0.87 6.66 11.38
CA TYR A 45 -1.72 5.54 11.00
C TYR A 45 -1.89 5.41 9.48
N GLU A 46 -2.04 6.52 8.75
CA GLU A 46 -2.07 6.51 7.29
C GLU A 46 -0.76 5.98 6.69
N THR A 47 0.37 6.37 7.27
CA THR A 47 1.69 5.88 6.85
C THR A 47 1.82 4.37 7.09
N ALA A 48 1.37 3.90 8.25
CA ALA A 48 1.35 2.47 8.56
C ALA A 48 0.43 1.68 7.60
N ILE A 49 -0.75 2.21 7.28
CA ILE A 49 -1.65 1.62 6.28
C ILE A 49 -0.96 1.52 4.92
N LYS A 50 -0.34 2.60 4.43
CA LYS A 50 0.39 2.62 3.14
C LYS A 50 1.53 1.58 3.10
N ALA A 51 2.17 1.29 4.23
CA ALA A 51 3.19 0.25 4.34
C ALA A 51 2.58 -1.17 4.33
N LEU A 52 1.47 -1.37 5.05
CA LEU A 52 0.74 -2.64 5.09
C LEU A 52 0.11 -3.00 3.73
N GLU A 53 -0.43 -2.03 3.01
CA GLU A 53 -0.98 -2.23 1.66
C GLU A 53 0.05 -2.80 0.68
N LYS A 54 1.34 -2.44 0.83
CA LYS A 54 2.42 -3.00 0.03
C LYS A 54 2.70 -4.47 0.34
N GLN A 55 2.30 -4.96 1.51
CA GLN A 55 2.47 -6.37 1.90
C GLN A 55 1.42 -7.29 1.29
N LEU A 56 0.31 -6.73 0.80
CA LEU A 56 -0.70 -7.47 0.04
C LEU A 56 -0.15 -7.71 -1.38
N PRO A 57 -0.07 -8.96 -1.85
CA PRO A 57 0.37 -9.26 -3.21
C PRO A 57 -0.50 -8.55 -4.24
N LYS A 58 0.13 -8.04 -5.31
CA LYS A 58 -0.56 -7.49 -6.47
C LYS A 58 0.03 -8.09 -7.73
N LYS A 59 -0.87 -8.52 -8.63
CA LYS A 59 -0.49 -9.13 -9.90
C LYS A 59 0.39 -8.19 -10.71
N VAL A 60 1.51 -8.72 -11.20
CA VAL A 60 2.40 -7.99 -12.09
C VAL A 60 1.65 -7.60 -13.37
N GLU A 61 1.89 -6.39 -13.86
CA GLU A 61 1.25 -5.88 -15.06
C GLU A 61 2.14 -6.11 -16.29
N ASN A 62 1.55 -6.56 -17.40
CA ASN A 62 2.21 -6.60 -18.70
C ASN A 62 1.88 -5.31 -19.48
N TRP A 63 2.90 -4.49 -19.71
CA TRP A 63 2.82 -3.28 -20.52
C TRP A 63 3.67 -3.44 -21.77
N ASN A 64 3.03 -3.54 -22.94
CA ASN A 64 3.70 -3.71 -24.24
C ASN A 64 4.73 -4.86 -24.26
N GLY A 65 4.41 -5.99 -23.64
CA GLY A 65 5.32 -7.13 -23.53
C GLY A 65 6.36 -7.01 -22.43
N GLN A 66 6.31 -5.96 -21.60
CA GLN A 66 7.23 -5.74 -20.49
C GLN A 66 6.52 -5.91 -19.15
N ALA A 67 7.11 -6.67 -18.24
CA ALA A 67 6.62 -6.80 -16.87
C ALA A 67 6.84 -5.48 -16.12
N SER A 68 5.85 -5.06 -15.35
CA SER A 68 5.86 -3.78 -14.66
C SER A 68 5.24 -3.87 -13.27
N CYS A 69 5.77 -3.06 -12.34
CA CYS A 69 5.23 -2.97 -10.99
C CYS A 69 3.81 -2.39 -11.02
N PRO A 70 2.79 -3.07 -10.47
CA PRO A 70 1.41 -2.57 -10.49
C PRO A 70 1.22 -1.26 -9.71
N ARG A 71 2.15 -0.95 -8.80
CA ARG A 71 2.09 0.26 -7.95
C ARG A 71 2.86 1.44 -8.51
N CYS A 72 4.18 1.29 -8.76
CA CYS A 72 5.04 2.40 -9.20
C CYS A 72 5.30 2.42 -10.71
N LYS A 73 4.73 1.47 -11.47
CA LYS A 73 4.84 1.35 -12.93
C LYS A 73 6.25 1.20 -13.47
N ARG A 74 7.22 0.91 -12.60
CA ARG A 74 8.59 0.61 -13.01
C ARG A 74 8.63 -0.70 -13.78
N LEU A 75 9.32 -0.70 -14.91
CA LEU A 75 9.56 -1.88 -15.74
C LEU A 75 10.63 -2.77 -15.11
N PHE A 76 10.43 -4.09 -15.22
CA PHE A 76 11.36 -5.11 -14.74
C PHE A 76 12.18 -5.74 -15.87
N GLY A 77 11.59 -5.85 -17.06
CA GLY A 77 12.16 -6.52 -18.22
C GLY A 77 11.06 -7.02 -19.16
N ASN A 78 11.41 -7.72 -20.24
CA ASN A 78 10.41 -8.34 -21.09
C ASN A 78 9.73 -9.50 -20.36
N MET A 79 8.42 -9.65 -20.53
CA MET A 79 7.63 -10.70 -19.89
C MET A 79 8.07 -12.10 -20.34
N ALA A 80 8.32 -12.28 -21.64
CA ALA A 80 8.80 -13.55 -22.20
C ALA A 80 10.15 -13.99 -21.61
N ASP A 81 11.07 -13.04 -21.37
CA ASP A 81 12.36 -13.34 -20.74
C ASP A 81 12.15 -13.75 -19.27
N ILE A 82 11.27 -13.04 -18.55
CA ILE A 82 10.93 -13.30 -17.15
C ILE A 82 10.25 -14.66 -16.96
N GLU A 83 9.31 -15.02 -17.83
CA GLU A 83 8.64 -16.33 -17.85
C GLU A 83 9.62 -17.49 -18.14
N MET A 84 10.66 -17.23 -18.95
CA MET A 84 11.68 -18.22 -19.27
C MET A 84 12.68 -18.43 -18.12
N PHE A 85 12.84 -17.47 -17.21
CA PHE A 85 13.68 -17.65 -16.04
C PHE A 85 13.00 -18.60 -15.04
N CYS A 86 13.62 -19.75 -14.78
CA CYS A 86 13.15 -20.67 -13.75
C CYS A 86 13.09 -20.05 -12.33
N TYR A 87 13.77 -18.90 -12.12
CA TYR A 87 13.89 -18.22 -10.84
C TYR A 87 13.91 -16.68 -11.03
N TRP A 88 12.82 -16.08 -11.51
CA TRP A 88 12.63 -14.64 -11.34
C TRP A 88 12.14 -14.35 -9.92
N ASP A 89 13.07 -14.31 -8.97
CA ASP A 89 12.75 -14.29 -7.54
C ASP A 89 12.82 -12.88 -6.94
N SER A 90 11.95 -11.99 -7.43
CA SER A 90 11.71 -10.71 -6.78
C SER A 90 10.31 -10.73 -6.18
N ASP A 91 10.20 -11.24 -4.96
CA ASP A 91 8.96 -11.25 -4.16
C ASP A 91 8.36 -9.85 -3.97
N CYS A 92 9.17 -8.81 -4.07
CA CYS A 92 8.73 -7.43 -4.01
C CYS A 92 9.42 -6.56 -5.07
N CYS A 93 8.78 -5.44 -5.41
CA CYS A 93 9.36 -4.42 -6.28
C CYS A 93 10.52 -3.71 -5.56
N ASN A 94 11.74 -3.84 -6.09
CA ASN A 94 12.96 -3.22 -5.54
C ASN A 94 12.91 -1.67 -5.45
N HIS A 95 11.95 -1.02 -6.12
CA HIS A 95 11.81 0.43 -6.11
C HIS A 95 10.82 0.94 -5.07
N CYS A 96 9.74 0.21 -4.80
CA CYS A 96 8.67 0.70 -3.92
C CYS A 96 8.26 -0.25 -2.80
N GLY A 97 8.79 -1.48 -2.78
CA GLY A 97 8.52 -2.51 -1.79
C GLY A 97 7.15 -3.20 -1.94
N GLN A 98 6.44 -2.98 -3.05
CA GLN A 98 5.17 -3.67 -3.32
C GLN A 98 5.43 -5.17 -3.50
N ARG A 99 4.78 -6.02 -2.70
CA ARG A 99 4.78 -7.47 -2.88
C ARG A 99 4.14 -7.83 -4.22
N LEU A 100 4.85 -8.62 -5.01
CA LEU A 100 4.44 -8.97 -6.36
C LEU A 100 3.81 -10.35 -6.35
N ASP A 101 2.75 -10.49 -7.15
CA ASP A 101 2.13 -11.77 -7.47
C ASP A 101 2.48 -12.11 -8.93
N TRP A 102 3.29 -13.16 -9.07
CA TRP A 102 3.79 -13.70 -10.34
C TRP A 102 2.97 -14.92 -10.81
N SER A 103 1.85 -15.23 -10.13
CA SER A 103 0.98 -16.33 -10.55
C SER A 103 0.28 -16.04 -11.89
N GLU A 104 0.15 -17.09 -12.70
CA GLU A 104 -0.54 -17.05 -14.01
C GLU A 104 -2.02 -16.67 -13.90
#